data_AF-A0A2V8VLB9-F1
#
_entry.id   AF-A0A2V8VLB9-F1
#
_cell.length_a   1.000
_cell.length_b   1.000
_cell.length_c   1.000
_cell.angle_alpha   90.00
_cell.angle_beta   90.00
_cell.angle_gamma   90.00
#
_symmetry.space_group_name_H-M   'P 1'
#
loop_
_entity.id
_entity.type
_entity.pdbx_description
1 polymer ?
#
loop_
_entity_poly.entity_id
_entity_poly.type
_entity_poly.pdbx_seq_one_letter_code
_entity_poly.pdbx_strand_id
1 'polypeptide(L)'
;MNYGGVYNFSALDAASLGFSNICSANSVPASFCPDFPGFTGLQAFGLGIPSTLVQGIGNPRDSFSNKPLGAFWQDSLRVRPNLTLNVGVRYDVEFPPTFTLPSGLALSAYNALGLQKGIQTDTNNFQPRVGVAWDPRGNGKSVVRASYGIFYDHPLLGLYFLGDASDGSKSGQLLFAGGAPCNPNVTPGASSLNATNIFQGILTTANCLPTIPGYQASGQRFNPDPFTGNSPSNPFLFVNQNYLNPATFFPLAFQPFGYPQAKNFVYAYSQQSNLTFEQDLGHNMSLSLAYNFNGGRHLNRPINANTTRGDLLLKNWQAALTDSSSNAASGPLFVGGGAAPCGVNPSGQPWVSAALVNFFRTSGMNPAIAAALIGTPAQGCLQEALGVLQAGGFSTACNPLASGFTGCVPFSDMDANFSNGSSVYHGFTANLKKRFSEHYEFLASYTWSHAIDDSTDLQSPLAPQDSFFPSLERSNSLFDQRHRFVFSGVYQTGKLSGEGFARHLLSNWTVAPLIEFASGRPFNIITGNPDNFQFSPSTGRPNVVPAGAPNVGCG
;
A
#
# COMPACT_ATOMS: atom_id res chain seq x y z
N MET A 1 -21.23 -18.88 9.29
CA MET A 1 -20.47 -17.65 9.63
C MET A 1 -21.47 -16.51 9.71
N ASN A 2 -21.78 -16.01 10.90
CA ASN A 2 -22.90 -15.09 11.13
C ASN A 2 -22.53 -13.59 11.11
N TYR A 3 -21.26 -13.25 10.82
CA TYR A 3 -20.75 -11.88 10.78
C TYR A 3 -19.98 -11.66 9.48
N GLY A 4 -20.44 -10.71 8.65
CA GLY A 4 -19.79 -10.34 7.40
C GLY A 4 -18.49 -9.56 7.65
N GLY A 5 -17.46 -9.84 6.85
CA GLY A 5 -16.14 -9.22 6.96
C GLY A 5 -15.05 -10.08 6.35
N VAL A 6 -13.82 -9.58 6.36
CA VAL A 6 -12.62 -10.30 5.92
C VAL A 6 -11.88 -10.80 7.17
N TYR A 7 -11.75 -12.12 7.29
CA TYR A 7 -10.97 -12.76 8.35
C TYR A 7 -9.64 -13.21 7.80
N ASN A 8 -8.54 -12.77 8.41
CA ASN A 8 -7.21 -13.27 8.08
C ASN A 8 -6.76 -14.32 9.10
N PHE A 9 -6.14 -15.38 8.60
CA PHE A 9 -5.56 -16.43 9.40
C PHE A 9 -4.05 -16.47 9.11
N SER A 10 -3.25 -15.99 10.05
CA SER A 10 -1.80 -16.06 10.00
C SER A 10 -1.29 -17.16 10.93
N ALA A 11 0.03 -17.40 10.91
CA ALA A 11 0.65 -18.20 11.95
C ALA A 11 0.37 -17.58 13.32
N LEU A 12 0.08 -18.42 14.31
CA LEU A 12 -0.14 -18.02 15.70
C LEU A 12 0.96 -18.63 16.54
N ASP A 13 1.68 -17.82 17.30
CA ASP A 13 2.63 -18.31 18.28
C ASP A 13 1.92 -18.70 19.60
N ALA A 14 2.64 -19.41 20.47
CA ALA A 14 2.13 -19.81 21.77
C ALA A 14 1.75 -18.62 22.67
N ALA A 15 2.45 -17.48 22.51
CA ALA A 15 2.19 -16.27 23.28
C ALA A 15 0.83 -15.64 22.93
N SER A 16 0.46 -15.64 21.65
CA SER A 16 -0.81 -15.13 21.10
C SER A 16 -2.03 -15.90 21.61
N LEU A 17 -1.82 -17.14 22.05
CA LEU A 17 -2.85 -18.01 22.63
C LEU A 17 -2.88 -17.94 24.17
N GLY A 18 -2.07 -17.07 24.78
CA GLY A 18 -2.01 -16.89 26.22
C GLY A 18 -1.21 -17.97 26.96
N PHE A 19 -0.51 -18.87 26.25
CA PHE A 19 0.34 -19.89 26.88
C PHE A 19 1.63 -19.31 27.48
N SER A 20 2.02 -18.08 27.11
CA SER A 20 3.16 -17.37 27.72
C SER A 20 2.93 -16.99 29.19
N ASN A 21 1.67 -16.78 29.60
CA ASN A 21 1.33 -16.41 30.98
C ASN A 21 1.39 -17.59 31.96
N ILE A 22 1.29 -18.84 31.49
CA ILE A 22 1.46 -20.04 32.34
C ILE A 22 2.88 -20.09 32.92
N CYS A 23 3.86 -19.57 32.17
CA CYS A 23 5.28 -19.54 32.49
C CYS A 23 5.74 -18.23 33.14
N SER A 24 4.83 -17.28 33.44
CA SER A 24 5.18 -16.03 34.10
C SER A 24 5.29 -16.21 35.62
N ALA A 25 6.54 -16.17 36.09
CA ALA A 25 7.07 -15.92 37.45
C ALA A 25 6.48 -16.59 38.71
N ASN A 26 5.28 -17.20 38.74
CA ASN A 26 4.66 -17.69 39.98
C ASN A 26 4.00 -19.08 39.92
N SER A 27 4.03 -19.79 38.79
CA SER A 27 3.30 -21.07 38.64
C SER A 27 4.13 -22.25 38.11
N VAL A 28 5.09 -22.05 37.20
CA VAL A 28 5.97 -23.11 36.66
C VAL A 28 7.36 -22.55 36.35
N PRO A 29 8.48 -23.17 36.79
CA PRO A 29 9.82 -22.74 36.39
C PRO A 29 10.01 -22.84 34.88
N ALA A 30 10.71 -21.87 34.27
CA ALA A 30 10.92 -21.80 32.81
C ALA A 30 11.53 -23.09 32.20
N SER A 31 12.29 -23.86 32.98
CA SER A 31 12.87 -25.15 32.58
C SER A 31 11.87 -26.31 32.44
N PHE A 32 10.64 -26.14 32.94
CA PHE A 32 9.55 -27.14 32.86
C PHE A 32 8.43 -26.71 31.89
N CYS A 33 8.59 -25.58 31.22
CA CYS A 33 7.61 -25.13 30.25
C CYS A 33 7.76 -25.94 28.95
N PRO A 34 6.74 -26.69 28.53
CA PRO A 34 6.77 -27.32 27.23
C PRO A 34 6.81 -26.25 26.13
N ASP A 35 7.69 -26.41 25.15
CA ASP A 35 7.66 -25.61 23.93
C ASP A 35 6.33 -25.89 23.21
N PHE A 36 5.38 -24.98 23.35
CA PHE A 36 4.13 -25.06 22.62
C PHE A 36 4.41 -24.67 21.16
N PRO A 37 4.24 -25.60 20.20
CA PRO A 37 4.44 -25.27 18.79
C PRO A 37 3.37 -24.26 18.36
N GLY A 38 3.79 -23.25 17.61
CA GLY A 38 2.86 -22.34 16.96
C GLY A 38 1.97 -23.07 15.95
N PHE A 39 0.83 -22.47 15.62
CA PHE A 39 -0.05 -22.96 14.57
C PHE A 39 0.26 -22.28 13.24
N THR A 40 0.27 -23.05 12.16
CA THR A 40 0.21 -22.49 10.80
C THR A 40 -1.13 -21.79 10.58
N GLY A 41 -1.22 -20.88 9.61
CA GLY A 41 -2.49 -20.22 9.27
C GLY A 41 -3.62 -21.21 8.92
N LEU A 42 -3.29 -22.34 8.29
CA LEU A 42 -4.27 -23.39 7.99
C LEU A 42 -4.79 -24.09 9.26
N GLN A 43 -3.92 -24.35 10.23
CA GLN A 43 -4.33 -24.91 11.51
C GLN A 43 -5.15 -23.89 12.33
N ALA A 44 -4.74 -22.62 12.33
CA ALA A 44 -5.50 -21.54 12.95
C ALA A 44 -6.91 -21.41 12.35
N PHE A 45 -7.04 -21.56 11.02
CA PHE A 45 -8.34 -21.64 10.34
C PHE A 45 -9.16 -22.84 10.80
N GLY A 46 -8.57 -24.04 10.86
CA GLY A 46 -9.24 -25.24 11.36
C GLY A 46 -9.73 -25.11 12.81
N LEU A 47 -9.02 -24.34 13.64
CA LEU A 47 -9.40 -24.03 15.02
C LEU A 47 -10.38 -22.84 15.14
N GLY A 48 -10.64 -22.13 14.04
CA GLY A 48 -11.48 -20.93 14.04
C GLY A 48 -10.91 -19.77 14.87
N ILE A 49 -9.59 -19.58 14.81
CA ILE A 49 -8.85 -18.53 15.52
C ILE A 49 -8.20 -17.60 14.49
N PRO A 50 -8.93 -16.61 13.95
CA PRO A 50 -8.38 -15.61 13.06
C PRO A 50 -7.39 -14.70 13.79
N SER A 51 -6.37 -14.23 13.07
CA SER A 51 -5.43 -13.24 13.58
C SER A 51 -5.95 -11.81 13.46
N THR A 52 -6.85 -11.55 12.51
CA THR A 52 -7.57 -10.26 12.39
C THR A 52 -8.94 -10.44 11.73
N LEU A 53 -9.84 -9.51 12.01
CA LEU A 53 -11.09 -9.30 11.26
C LEU A 53 -11.18 -7.84 10.84
N VAL A 54 -11.44 -7.61 9.56
CA VAL A 54 -11.79 -6.29 9.02
C VAL A 54 -13.25 -6.28 8.60
N GLN A 55 -14.02 -5.31 9.09
CA GLN A 55 -15.43 -5.17 8.75
C GLN A 55 -15.75 -3.74 8.31
N GLY A 56 -16.32 -3.61 7.11
CA GLY A 56 -16.85 -2.34 6.63
C GLY A 56 -18.17 -1.99 7.34
N ILE A 57 -18.32 -0.72 7.69
CA ILE A 57 -19.53 -0.14 8.31
C ILE A 57 -19.95 1.12 7.55
N GLY A 58 -21.24 1.42 7.57
CA GLY A 58 -21.83 2.54 6.82
C GLY A 58 -22.44 2.09 5.48
N ASN A 59 -22.77 3.06 4.63
CA ASN A 59 -23.39 2.81 3.34
C ASN A 59 -22.40 3.14 2.20
N PRO A 60 -21.78 2.14 1.57
CA PRO A 60 -20.82 2.35 0.49
C PRO A 60 -21.49 2.57 -0.86
N ARG A 61 -22.82 2.68 -0.95
CA ARG A 61 -23.50 2.91 -2.23
C ARG A 61 -23.15 4.30 -2.73
N ASP A 62 -22.60 4.33 -3.94
CA ASP A 62 -22.28 5.57 -4.63
C ASP A 62 -22.60 5.44 -6.11
N SER A 63 -22.87 6.56 -6.76
CA SER A 63 -23.12 6.66 -8.20
C SER A 63 -22.53 7.95 -8.73
N PHE A 64 -21.65 7.84 -9.71
CA PHE A 64 -21.01 8.99 -10.33
C PHE A 64 -20.99 8.88 -11.85
N SER A 65 -20.81 10.04 -12.49
CA SER A 65 -20.53 10.16 -13.92
C SER A 65 -19.17 10.81 -14.08
N ASN A 66 -18.39 10.28 -15.01
CA ASN A 66 -17.13 10.85 -15.43
C ASN A 66 -17.24 11.26 -16.90
N LYS A 67 -16.78 12.46 -17.24
CA LYS A 67 -16.88 13.02 -18.60
C LYS A 67 -15.49 13.36 -19.13
N PRO A 68 -14.89 12.48 -19.95
CA PRO A 68 -13.68 12.83 -20.67
C PRO A 68 -14.02 13.68 -21.91
N LEU A 69 -13.21 14.70 -22.19
CA LEU A 69 -13.25 15.48 -23.42
C LEU A 69 -11.85 15.52 -24.01
N GLY A 70 -11.73 15.22 -25.31
CA GLY A 70 -10.47 15.20 -26.02
C GLY A 70 -10.58 15.90 -27.36
N ALA A 71 -9.55 16.64 -27.72
CA ALA A 71 -9.39 17.27 -29.03
C ALA A 71 -7.96 17.01 -29.54
N PHE A 72 -7.79 16.83 -30.84
CA PHE A 72 -6.47 16.64 -31.43
C PHE A 72 -6.34 17.31 -32.79
N TRP A 73 -5.11 17.63 -33.13
CA TRP A 73 -4.68 18.06 -34.45
C TRP A 73 -3.40 17.31 -34.82
N GLN A 74 -3.31 16.84 -36.05
CA GLN A 74 -2.13 16.14 -36.56
C GLN A 74 -1.95 16.42 -38.04
N ASP A 75 -0.69 16.55 -38.46
CA ASP A 75 -0.28 16.73 -39.85
C ASP A 75 0.92 15.84 -40.20
N SER A 76 1.00 15.46 -41.47
CA SER A 76 2.08 14.64 -42.05
C SER A 76 2.67 15.34 -43.26
N LEU A 77 3.81 15.99 -43.03
CA LEU A 77 4.48 16.85 -43.99
C LEU A 77 5.55 16.05 -44.73
N ARG A 78 5.38 15.88 -46.03
CA ARG A 78 6.44 15.33 -46.90
C ARG A 78 7.43 16.44 -47.28
N VAL A 79 8.41 16.68 -46.40
CA VAL A 79 9.43 17.73 -46.56
C VAL A 79 10.32 17.46 -47.79
N ARG A 80 10.64 16.19 -48.05
CA ARG A 80 11.34 15.71 -49.26
C ARG A 80 10.77 14.35 -49.70
N PRO A 81 11.03 13.86 -50.92
CA PRO A 81 10.56 12.55 -51.36
C PRO A 81 10.93 11.39 -50.41
N ASN A 82 12.03 11.53 -49.67
CA ASN A 82 12.60 10.58 -48.71
C ASN A 82 12.55 11.07 -47.25
N LEU A 83 11.85 12.16 -46.93
CA LEU A 83 11.77 12.72 -45.58
C LEU A 83 10.33 13.16 -45.26
N THR A 84 9.72 12.50 -44.29
CA THR A 84 8.40 12.82 -43.76
C THR A 84 8.51 13.27 -42.31
N LEU A 85 7.91 14.41 -41.99
CA LEU A 85 7.76 14.94 -40.64
C LEU A 85 6.30 14.78 -40.22
N ASN A 86 6.05 14.18 -39.08
CA ASN A 86 4.74 14.10 -38.44
C ASN A 86 4.74 15.02 -37.23
N VAL A 87 3.75 15.90 -37.14
CA VAL A 87 3.55 16.80 -36.00
C VAL A 87 2.11 16.67 -35.54
N GLY A 88 1.90 16.76 -34.24
CA GLY A 88 0.55 16.78 -33.70
C GLY A 88 0.51 17.26 -32.27
N VAL A 89 -0.68 17.64 -31.84
CA VAL A 89 -0.99 17.98 -30.46
C VAL A 89 -2.34 17.38 -30.13
N ARG A 90 -2.45 16.82 -28.94
CA ARG A 90 -3.71 16.38 -28.36
C ARG A 90 -3.92 17.12 -27.03
N TYR A 91 -5.14 17.47 -26.72
CA TYR A 91 -5.55 18.00 -25.42
C TYR A 91 -6.66 17.11 -24.90
N ASP A 92 -6.49 16.58 -23.69
CA ASP A 92 -7.51 15.80 -23.01
C ASP A 92 -7.82 16.46 -21.66
N VAL A 93 -9.09 16.53 -21.28
CA VAL A 93 -9.51 16.96 -19.96
C VAL A 93 -10.55 15.98 -19.45
N GLU A 94 -10.44 15.63 -18.18
CA GLU A 94 -11.37 14.74 -17.51
C GLU A 94 -12.08 15.51 -16.40
N PHE A 95 -13.41 15.48 -16.42
CA PHE A 95 -14.24 16.10 -15.41
C PHE A 95 -14.68 15.03 -14.39
N PRO A 96 -13.92 14.83 -13.30
CA PRO A 96 -14.27 13.89 -12.24
C PRO A 96 -15.58 14.28 -11.56
N PRO A 97 -16.24 13.35 -10.85
CA PRO A 97 -17.44 13.66 -10.11
C PRO A 97 -17.19 14.69 -9.00
N THR A 98 -18.25 15.40 -8.61
CA THR A 98 -18.19 16.30 -7.46
C THR A 98 -18.17 15.48 -6.18
N PHE A 99 -17.04 15.50 -5.47
CA PHE A 99 -16.89 14.82 -4.20
C PHE A 99 -17.60 15.57 -3.08
N THR A 100 -18.35 14.84 -2.27
CA THR A 100 -18.95 15.41 -1.05
C THR A 100 -17.85 15.72 -0.03
N LEU A 101 -17.81 16.94 0.51
CA LEU A 101 -16.78 17.31 1.50
C LEU A 101 -16.78 16.33 2.69
N PRO A 102 -15.60 15.96 3.22
CA PRO A 102 -15.52 15.18 4.45
C PRO A 102 -16.26 15.89 5.60
N SER A 103 -16.78 15.11 6.55
CA SER A 103 -17.47 15.63 7.74
C SER A 103 -16.92 15.02 9.03
N GLY A 104 -17.30 15.58 10.18
CA GLY A 104 -16.86 15.07 11.50
C GLY A 104 -15.34 15.04 11.67
N LEU A 105 -14.82 14.00 12.33
CA LEU A 105 -13.36 13.84 12.52
C LEU A 105 -12.65 13.39 11.24
N ALA A 106 -13.36 12.95 10.20
CA ALA A 106 -12.75 12.77 8.89
C ALA A 106 -12.27 14.14 8.38
N LEU A 107 -13.11 15.17 8.43
CA LEU A 107 -12.68 16.54 8.09
C LEU A 107 -11.50 17.01 8.95
N SER A 108 -11.49 16.69 10.25
CA SER A 108 -10.37 17.01 11.14
C SER A 108 -9.07 16.35 10.68
N ALA A 109 -9.13 15.09 10.25
CA ALA A 109 -7.97 14.36 9.73
C ALA A 109 -7.45 14.94 8.41
N TYR A 110 -8.33 15.23 7.46
CA TYR A 110 -7.93 15.86 6.19
C TYR A 110 -7.28 17.23 6.42
N ASN A 111 -7.81 18.03 7.36
CA ASN A 111 -7.23 19.33 7.71
C ASN A 111 -5.87 19.19 8.42
N ALA A 112 -5.78 18.31 9.42
CA ALA A 112 -4.56 18.10 10.21
C ALA A 112 -3.40 17.54 9.38
N LEU A 113 -3.71 16.69 8.39
CA LEU A 113 -2.71 16.03 7.53
C LEU A 113 -2.48 16.75 6.20
N GLY A 114 -3.17 17.87 5.94
CA GLY A 114 -3.00 18.64 4.70
C GLY A 114 -3.50 17.92 3.44
N LEU A 115 -4.52 17.06 3.57
CA LEU A 115 -5.07 16.24 2.51
C LEU A 115 -6.35 16.85 1.92
N GLN A 116 -6.78 16.33 0.77
CA GLN A 116 -8.06 16.61 0.15
C GLN A 116 -8.73 15.32 -0.37
N LYS A 117 -10.05 15.36 -0.48
CA LYS A 117 -10.86 14.22 -0.90
C LYS A 117 -11.01 14.17 -2.41
N GLY A 118 -10.90 12.97 -2.96
CA GLY A 118 -11.13 12.70 -4.36
C GLY A 118 -10.08 13.31 -5.29
N ILE A 119 -10.23 13.01 -6.57
CA ILE A 119 -9.30 13.43 -7.62
C ILE A 119 -9.79 14.74 -8.24
N GLN A 120 -8.93 15.74 -8.29
CA GLN A 120 -9.28 17.06 -8.83
C GLN A 120 -9.19 17.07 -10.36
N THR A 121 -9.92 18.00 -10.99
CA THR A 121 -9.83 18.21 -12.43
C THR A 121 -8.46 18.80 -12.80
N ASP A 122 -7.70 18.08 -13.62
CA ASP A 122 -6.48 18.61 -14.22
C ASP A 122 -6.76 19.14 -15.63
N THR A 123 -6.33 20.37 -15.90
CA THR A 123 -6.63 21.11 -17.15
C THR A 123 -5.39 21.43 -17.97
N ASN A 124 -4.21 20.96 -17.56
CA ASN A 124 -2.93 21.29 -18.23
C ASN A 124 -2.41 20.17 -19.14
N ASN A 125 -3.25 19.20 -19.49
CA ASN A 125 -2.87 17.93 -20.16
C ASN A 125 -2.66 18.06 -21.68
N PHE A 126 -1.77 18.96 -22.11
CA PHE A 126 -1.35 19.09 -23.51
C PHE A 126 -0.31 18.04 -23.88
N GLN A 127 -0.59 17.30 -24.97
CA GLN A 127 0.17 16.15 -25.45
C GLN A 127 0.79 16.45 -26.82
N PRO A 128 1.88 17.21 -26.89
CA PRO A 128 2.61 17.41 -28.14
C PRO A 128 3.28 16.11 -28.59
N ARG A 129 3.33 15.90 -29.91
CA ARG A 129 3.92 14.73 -30.56
C ARG A 129 4.66 15.17 -31.82
N VAL A 130 5.87 14.66 -31.99
CA VAL A 130 6.67 14.88 -33.18
C VAL A 130 7.32 13.57 -33.60
N GLY A 131 7.41 13.34 -34.90
CA GLY A 131 8.07 12.18 -35.46
C GLY A 131 8.68 12.47 -36.81
N VAL A 132 9.77 11.81 -37.13
CA VAL A 132 10.45 11.90 -38.42
C VAL A 132 10.64 10.50 -38.97
N ALA A 133 10.40 10.35 -40.28
CA ALA A 133 10.75 9.16 -41.04
C ALA A 133 11.62 9.59 -42.22
N TRP A 134 12.83 9.05 -42.27
CA TRP A 134 13.83 9.44 -43.24
C TRP A 134 14.42 8.19 -43.90
N ASP A 135 14.47 8.17 -45.22
CA ASP A 135 15.27 7.24 -45.99
C ASP A 135 16.57 7.95 -46.43
N PRO A 136 17.71 7.68 -45.76
CA PRO A 136 18.97 8.38 -46.02
C PRO A 136 19.48 8.23 -47.45
N ARG A 137 19.18 7.09 -48.11
CA ARG A 137 19.69 6.75 -49.43
C ARG A 137 18.66 6.98 -50.53
N GLY A 138 17.39 7.21 -50.17
CA GLY A 138 16.29 7.41 -51.12
C GLY A 138 15.95 6.19 -51.97
N ASN A 139 16.42 5.00 -51.59
CA ASN A 139 16.28 3.76 -52.35
C ASN A 139 15.36 2.72 -51.68
N GLY A 140 14.70 3.08 -50.59
CA GLY A 140 13.76 2.24 -49.85
C GLY A 140 14.39 1.10 -49.05
N LYS A 141 15.73 0.98 -49.01
CA LYS A 141 16.43 -0.11 -48.31
C LYS A 141 16.82 0.23 -46.87
N SER A 142 16.88 1.50 -46.54
CA SER A 142 17.25 1.98 -45.20
C SER A 142 16.23 3.00 -44.73
N VAL A 143 15.71 2.85 -43.52
CA VAL A 143 14.77 3.82 -42.95
C VAL A 143 15.17 4.11 -41.51
N VAL A 144 15.34 5.40 -41.19
CA VAL A 144 15.47 5.90 -39.82
C VAL A 144 14.13 6.50 -39.43
N ARG A 145 13.61 6.10 -38.27
CA ARG A 145 12.43 6.71 -37.65
C ARG A 145 12.82 7.22 -36.28
N ALA A 146 12.42 8.43 -35.94
CA ALA A 146 12.55 8.92 -34.58
C ALA A 146 11.25 9.62 -34.17
N SER A 147 10.85 9.51 -32.92
CA SER A 147 9.67 10.20 -32.40
C SER A 147 9.84 10.58 -30.94
N TYR A 148 9.09 11.60 -30.54
CA TYR A 148 8.96 12.06 -29.18
C TYR A 148 7.51 12.49 -28.93
N GLY A 149 6.98 12.19 -27.74
CA GLY A 149 5.68 12.70 -27.32
C GLY A 149 5.48 12.67 -25.82
N ILE A 150 4.54 13.49 -25.36
CA ILE A 150 4.04 13.48 -23.99
C ILE A 150 2.64 12.89 -23.98
N PHE A 151 2.36 12.01 -23.02
CA PHE A 151 1.10 11.29 -22.88
C PHE A 151 0.66 11.34 -21.43
N TYR A 152 -0.58 11.78 -21.17
CA TYR A 152 -1.14 11.84 -19.82
C TYR A 152 -1.94 10.58 -19.52
N ASP A 153 -1.96 10.22 -18.24
CA ASP A 153 -2.76 9.11 -17.74
C ASP A 153 -4.14 9.58 -17.26
N HIS A 154 -5.10 8.66 -17.26
CA HIS A 154 -6.45 8.88 -16.76
C HIS A 154 -6.69 7.99 -15.53
N PRO A 155 -7.10 8.57 -14.39
CA PRO A 155 -7.39 7.79 -13.19
C PRO A 155 -8.46 6.72 -13.44
N LEU A 156 -8.24 5.53 -12.87
CA LEU A 156 -9.21 4.44 -12.91
C LEU A 156 -10.51 4.88 -12.21
N LEU A 157 -11.67 4.61 -12.85
CA LEU A 157 -12.99 4.97 -12.29
C LEU A 157 -13.21 4.44 -10.87
N GLY A 158 -12.63 3.28 -10.54
CA GLY A 158 -12.70 2.70 -9.19
C GLY A 158 -12.05 3.58 -8.11
N LEU A 159 -11.08 4.44 -8.46
CA LEU A 159 -10.46 5.37 -7.53
C LEU A 159 -11.42 6.53 -7.16
N TYR A 160 -12.28 6.95 -8.08
CA TYR A 160 -13.33 7.92 -7.76
C TYR A 160 -14.33 7.33 -6.75
N PHE A 161 -14.72 6.06 -6.91
CA PHE A 161 -15.56 5.37 -5.94
C PHE A 161 -14.92 5.32 -4.54
N LEU A 162 -13.66 4.89 -4.45
CA LEU A 162 -12.95 4.82 -3.17
C LEU A 162 -12.76 6.21 -2.55
N GLY A 163 -12.53 7.22 -3.39
CA GLY A 163 -12.41 8.62 -2.99
C GLY A 163 -13.69 9.17 -2.36
N ASP A 164 -14.88 8.77 -2.83
CA ASP A 164 -16.14 9.28 -2.30
C ASP A 164 -16.78 8.40 -1.20
N ALA A 165 -16.76 7.08 -1.36
CA ALA A 165 -17.51 6.15 -0.53
C ALA A 165 -16.81 5.80 0.80
N SER A 166 -15.47 5.84 0.85
CA SER A 166 -14.68 5.15 1.89
C SER A 166 -13.79 6.07 2.74
N ASP A 167 -14.10 7.37 2.78
CA ASP A 167 -13.32 8.42 3.47
C ASP A 167 -13.47 8.45 5.01
N GLY A 168 -14.25 7.54 5.60
CA GLY A 168 -14.62 7.53 7.01
C GLY A 168 -15.82 8.41 7.37
N SER A 169 -16.33 9.24 6.44
CA SER A 169 -17.54 10.05 6.61
C SER A 169 -18.80 9.27 6.20
N LYS A 170 -18.76 8.55 5.06
CA LYS A 170 -19.89 7.73 4.55
C LYS A 170 -19.79 6.26 4.95
N SER A 171 -18.59 5.70 4.81
CA SER A 171 -18.25 4.34 5.25
C SER A 171 -16.80 4.28 5.74
N GLY A 172 -16.51 3.32 6.61
CA GLY A 172 -15.17 3.08 7.13
C GLY A 172 -15.00 1.62 7.55
N GLN A 173 -13.81 1.25 8.00
CA GLN A 173 -13.49 -0.12 8.39
C GLN A 173 -13.14 -0.21 9.87
N LEU A 174 -13.75 -1.18 10.55
CA LEU A 174 -13.37 -1.60 11.88
C LEU A 174 -12.38 -2.76 11.78
N LEU A 175 -11.27 -2.64 12.52
CA LEU A 175 -10.29 -3.72 12.67
C LEU A 175 -10.41 -4.31 14.07
N PHE A 176 -10.59 -5.62 14.13
CA PHE A 176 -10.48 -6.41 15.36
C PHE A 176 -9.22 -7.25 15.29
N ALA A 177 -8.38 -7.13 16.32
CA ALA A 177 -7.24 -8.02 16.50
C ALA A 177 -7.71 -9.44 16.85
N GLY A 178 -6.87 -10.42 16.59
CA GLY A 178 -7.00 -11.77 17.10
C GLY A 178 -6.99 -11.78 18.63
N GLY A 179 -7.51 -12.85 19.21
CA GLY A 179 -7.52 -13.00 20.66
C GLY A 179 -7.97 -14.37 21.10
N ALA A 180 -7.86 -14.63 22.40
CA ALA A 180 -8.32 -15.88 22.98
C ALA A 180 -9.86 -15.99 22.94
N PRO A 181 -10.40 -17.22 22.80
CA PRO A 181 -11.80 -17.48 23.02
C PRO A 181 -12.24 -16.94 24.40
N CYS A 182 -13.42 -16.34 24.44
CA CYS A 182 -14.00 -15.84 25.68
C CYS A 182 -14.17 -16.97 26.72
N ASN A 183 -13.86 -16.66 27.98
CA ASN A 183 -14.26 -17.49 29.12
C ASN A 183 -15.53 -16.90 29.77
N PRO A 184 -16.69 -17.58 29.70
CA PRO A 184 -17.95 -17.05 30.22
C PRO A 184 -17.98 -16.93 31.76
N ASN A 185 -17.01 -17.53 32.46
CA ASN A 185 -16.94 -17.53 33.92
C ASN A 185 -16.07 -16.39 34.49
N VAL A 186 -15.48 -15.55 33.65
CA VAL A 186 -14.63 -14.42 34.07
C VAL A 186 -15.35 -13.12 33.72
N THR A 187 -15.15 -12.07 34.53
CA THR A 187 -15.69 -10.74 34.23
C THR A 187 -15.26 -10.32 32.80
N PRO A 188 -16.21 -9.90 31.95
CA PRO A 188 -15.90 -9.52 30.58
C PRO A 188 -14.90 -8.36 30.55
N GLY A 189 -13.73 -8.58 29.96
CA GLY A 189 -12.77 -7.52 29.66
C GLY A 189 -12.98 -6.95 28.26
N ALA A 190 -12.46 -5.76 27.98
CA ALA A 190 -12.45 -5.19 26.62
C ALA A 190 -11.76 -6.12 25.59
N SER A 191 -10.84 -6.98 26.04
CA SER A 191 -10.17 -8.02 25.25
C SER A 191 -11.07 -9.17 24.78
N SER A 192 -12.26 -9.33 25.36
CA SER A 192 -13.27 -10.31 24.92
C SER A 192 -13.89 -9.92 23.57
N LEU A 193 -13.78 -8.66 23.15
CA LEU A 193 -14.19 -8.24 21.81
C LEU A 193 -13.01 -8.37 20.83
N ASN A 194 -12.86 -9.55 20.25
CA ASN A 194 -11.77 -9.87 19.34
C ASN A 194 -12.27 -10.67 18.13
N ALA A 195 -11.41 -10.82 17.11
CA ALA A 195 -11.75 -11.49 15.86
C ALA A 195 -12.20 -12.95 16.08
N THR A 196 -11.61 -13.65 17.05
CA THR A 196 -11.94 -15.05 17.40
C THR A 196 -13.36 -15.18 17.92
N ASN A 197 -13.74 -14.34 18.90
CA ASN A 197 -15.07 -14.40 19.50
C ASN A 197 -16.17 -13.99 18.51
N ILE A 198 -15.86 -13.07 17.59
CA ILE A 198 -16.73 -12.71 16.48
C ILE A 198 -16.88 -13.89 15.50
N PHE A 199 -15.76 -14.49 15.07
CA PHE A 199 -15.76 -15.60 14.11
C PHE A 199 -16.52 -16.83 14.63
N GLN A 200 -16.26 -17.22 15.88
CA GLN A 200 -16.92 -18.35 16.55
C GLN A 200 -18.37 -18.03 16.94
N GLY A 201 -18.77 -16.76 16.87
CA GLY A 201 -20.12 -16.31 17.18
C GLY A 201 -20.51 -16.39 18.64
N ILE A 202 -19.54 -16.37 19.56
CA ILE A 202 -19.76 -16.54 21.00
C ILE A 202 -19.96 -15.22 21.77
N LEU A 203 -20.00 -14.08 21.07
CA LEU A 203 -20.31 -12.78 21.68
C LEU A 203 -21.70 -12.70 22.33
N THR A 204 -22.63 -13.60 21.98
CA THR A 204 -23.97 -13.66 22.61
C THR A 204 -23.98 -14.38 23.96
N THR A 205 -22.87 -15.04 24.32
CA THR A 205 -22.72 -15.72 25.61
C THR A 205 -22.49 -14.69 26.72
N ALA A 206 -23.04 -14.96 27.91
CA ALA A 206 -22.81 -14.11 29.08
C ALA A 206 -21.30 -13.90 29.30
N ASN A 207 -20.91 -12.66 29.60
CA ASN A 207 -19.51 -12.26 29.82
C ASN A 207 -18.57 -12.34 28.58
N CYS A 208 -19.11 -12.54 27.37
CA CYS A 208 -18.30 -12.55 26.13
C CYS A 208 -18.42 -11.30 25.27
N LEU A 209 -19.39 -10.45 25.56
CA LEU A 209 -19.44 -9.08 25.08
C LEU A 209 -19.19 -8.16 26.28
N PRO A 210 -18.19 -7.26 26.24
CA PRO A 210 -18.03 -6.27 27.29
C PRO A 210 -19.29 -5.42 27.45
N THR A 211 -19.61 -5.03 28.68
CA THR A 211 -20.66 -4.04 28.93
C THR A 211 -20.16 -2.69 28.39
N ILE A 212 -20.64 -2.34 27.20
CA ILE A 212 -20.29 -1.08 26.53
C ILE A 212 -21.42 -0.09 26.81
N PRO A 213 -21.13 1.04 27.46
CA PRO A 213 -22.12 2.09 27.69
C PRO A 213 -22.78 2.52 26.36
N GLY A 214 -24.12 2.53 26.33
CA GLY A 214 -24.90 2.89 25.12
C GLY A 214 -24.87 1.86 23.98
N TYR A 215 -24.20 0.70 24.15
CA TYR A 215 -24.27 -0.35 23.16
C TYR A 215 -25.56 -1.18 23.29
N GLN A 216 -26.30 -1.32 22.19
CA GLN A 216 -27.55 -2.09 22.15
C GLN A 216 -27.41 -3.33 21.27
N ALA A 217 -27.18 -4.49 21.88
CA ALA A 217 -26.91 -5.76 21.19
C ALA A 217 -27.97 -6.17 20.14
N SER A 218 -29.23 -5.75 20.30
CA SER A 218 -30.33 -6.06 19.36
C SER A 218 -30.53 -5.00 18.27
N GLY A 219 -30.12 -3.74 18.50
CA GLY A 219 -30.34 -2.61 17.57
C GLY A 219 -29.08 -2.15 16.84
N GLN A 220 -27.91 -2.45 17.38
CA GLN A 220 -26.59 -2.07 16.86
C GLN A 220 -25.78 -3.28 16.37
N ARG A 221 -26.44 -4.43 16.12
CA ARG A 221 -25.87 -5.43 15.20
C ARG A 221 -25.43 -4.66 13.96
N PHE A 222 -24.25 -4.97 13.41
CA PHE A 222 -23.66 -4.31 12.24
C PHE A 222 -24.66 -4.24 11.07
N ASN A 223 -25.58 -3.29 11.16
CA ASN A 223 -26.77 -3.21 10.35
C ASN A 223 -26.34 -2.50 9.08
N PRO A 224 -26.49 -3.13 7.91
CA PRO A 224 -26.07 -2.54 6.65
C PRO A 224 -26.82 -1.24 6.29
N ASP A 225 -27.90 -0.89 7.01
CA ASP A 225 -28.65 0.35 6.75
C ASP A 225 -28.99 1.11 8.06
N PRO A 226 -28.11 2.00 8.54
CA PRO A 226 -28.35 2.83 9.72
C PRO A 226 -29.33 4.00 9.46
N PHE A 227 -29.83 4.19 8.23
CA PHE A 227 -30.56 5.40 7.83
C PHE A 227 -32.08 5.26 7.76
N THR A 228 -32.62 4.05 7.92
CA THR A 228 -34.07 3.78 7.83
C THR A 228 -34.83 3.88 9.16
N GLY A 229 -34.16 4.25 10.26
CA GLY A 229 -34.74 4.30 11.60
C GLY A 229 -34.17 5.39 12.50
N ASN A 230 -34.16 6.64 12.05
CA ASN A 230 -33.77 7.79 12.88
C ASN A 230 -34.79 8.03 14.00
N SER A 231 -34.50 7.58 15.22
CA SER A 231 -34.95 8.30 16.42
C SER A 231 -33.80 9.20 16.90
N PRO A 232 -33.99 10.52 17.01
CA PRO A 232 -33.00 11.45 17.58
C PRO A 232 -32.54 11.09 19.01
N SER A 233 -33.25 10.18 19.67
CA SER A 233 -33.00 9.77 21.04
C SER A 233 -32.06 8.57 21.21
N ASN A 234 -31.52 7.97 20.15
CA ASN A 234 -30.60 6.82 20.27
C ASN A 234 -29.67 6.67 19.04
N PRO A 235 -28.58 7.46 18.97
CA PRO A 235 -27.71 7.46 17.79
C PRO A 235 -26.86 6.17 17.72
N PHE A 236 -26.78 5.57 16.53
CA PHE A 236 -25.93 4.39 16.29
C PHE A 236 -24.47 4.66 16.70
N LEU A 237 -23.88 3.75 17.50
CA LEU A 237 -22.51 3.88 18.03
C LEU A 237 -21.43 4.10 16.95
N PHE A 238 -21.63 3.49 15.79
CA PHE A 238 -20.67 3.47 14.67
C PHE A 238 -20.82 4.61 13.67
N VAL A 239 -21.79 5.51 13.87
CA VAL A 239 -22.05 6.67 13.00
C VAL A 239 -21.54 7.94 13.70
N ASN A 240 -21.06 8.93 12.93
CA ASN A 240 -20.59 10.23 13.44
C ASN A 240 -19.53 10.15 14.56
N GLN A 241 -18.79 9.05 14.64
CA GLN A 241 -17.80 8.77 15.70
C GLN A 241 -18.35 8.83 17.13
N ASN A 242 -19.62 8.47 17.34
CA ASN A 242 -20.22 8.36 18.69
C ASN A 242 -19.45 7.41 19.62
N TYR A 243 -18.68 6.46 19.06
CA TYR A 243 -17.77 5.59 19.80
C TYR A 243 -16.68 6.33 20.59
N LEU A 244 -16.42 7.61 20.33
CA LEU A 244 -15.48 8.44 21.10
C LEU A 244 -16.15 9.25 22.22
N ASN A 245 -17.47 9.23 22.33
CA ASN A 245 -18.18 9.93 23.40
C ASN A 245 -17.89 9.25 24.75
N PRO A 246 -17.46 9.97 25.81
CA PRO A 246 -17.16 9.37 27.12
C PRO A 246 -18.34 8.58 27.71
N ALA A 247 -19.58 8.97 27.41
CA ALA A 247 -20.78 8.28 27.87
C ALA A 247 -21.12 7.01 27.06
N THR A 248 -20.55 6.85 25.86
CA THR A 248 -20.75 5.70 24.97
C THR A 248 -19.44 5.21 24.39
N PHE A 249 -18.39 5.19 25.22
CA PHE A 249 -17.03 5.01 24.75
C PHE A 249 -16.79 3.58 24.27
N PHE A 250 -16.21 3.46 23.08
CA PHE A 250 -15.89 2.19 22.46
C PHE A 250 -14.53 2.23 21.75
N PRO A 251 -13.47 1.68 22.37
CA PRO A 251 -12.10 1.73 21.85
C PRO A 251 -11.90 0.72 20.73
N LEU A 252 -12.17 1.11 19.49
CA LEU A 252 -11.77 0.32 18.31
C LEU A 252 -10.79 1.09 17.42
N ALA A 253 -9.90 0.34 16.78
CA ALA A 253 -9.12 0.84 15.67
C ALA A 253 -10.05 1.04 14.46
N PHE A 254 -10.21 2.30 14.06
CA PHE A 254 -10.97 2.69 12.89
C PHE A 254 -9.99 3.05 11.77
N GLN A 255 -10.11 2.38 10.63
CA GLN A 255 -9.30 2.66 9.46
C GLN A 255 -10.16 3.33 8.39
N PRO A 256 -9.80 4.53 7.91
CA PRO A 256 -10.33 5.04 6.67
C PRO A 256 -9.73 4.23 5.52
N PHE A 257 -10.55 3.76 4.60
CA PHE A 257 -10.10 3.04 3.38
C PHE A 257 -10.45 3.85 2.14
N GLY A 258 -10.18 5.14 2.20
CA GLY A 258 -10.49 6.10 1.14
C GLY A 258 -9.36 6.25 0.15
N TYR A 259 -9.54 7.14 -0.82
CA TYR A 259 -8.48 7.60 -1.72
C TYR A 259 -8.15 9.08 -1.45
N PRO A 260 -7.57 9.42 -0.27
CA PRO A 260 -7.15 10.79 0.00
C PRO A 260 -5.96 11.17 -0.87
N GLN A 261 -5.84 12.46 -1.17
CA GLN A 261 -4.78 13.01 -2.01
C GLN A 261 -4.12 14.22 -1.36
N ALA A 262 -2.89 14.48 -1.78
CA ALA A 262 -2.25 15.76 -1.53
C ALA A 262 -3.05 16.90 -2.19
N LYS A 263 -3.06 18.09 -1.57
CA LYS A 263 -3.75 19.29 -2.10
C LYS A 263 -3.27 19.73 -3.49
N ASN A 264 -2.04 19.38 -3.85
CA ASN A 264 -1.38 19.71 -5.11
C ASN A 264 -1.24 18.49 -6.06
N PHE A 265 -2.12 17.50 -5.92
CA PHE A 265 -2.13 16.35 -6.82
C PHE A 265 -2.34 16.80 -8.28
N VAL A 266 -1.56 16.23 -9.20
CA VAL A 266 -1.62 16.47 -10.65
C VAL A 266 -1.54 15.13 -11.37
N TYR A 267 -2.01 15.07 -12.61
CA TYR A 267 -2.05 13.82 -13.35
C TYR A 267 -0.64 13.37 -13.78
N ALA A 268 -0.44 12.06 -13.75
CA ALA A 268 0.79 11.46 -14.24
C ALA A 268 0.91 11.68 -15.75
N TYR A 269 2.14 11.89 -16.21
CA TYR A 269 2.44 11.87 -17.64
C TYR A 269 3.72 11.07 -17.93
N SER A 270 3.79 10.55 -19.15
CA SER A 270 4.95 9.87 -19.69
C SER A 270 5.54 10.66 -20.85
N GLN A 271 6.86 10.83 -20.82
CA GLN A 271 7.64 11.27 -21.97
C GLN A 271 8.14 10.03 -22.69
N GLN A 272 7.73 9.84 -23.94
CA GLN A 272 8.15 8.68 -24.72
C GLN A 272 8.97 9.12 -25.91
N SER A 273 10.09 8.43 -26.13
CA SER A 273 10.93 8.62 -27.31
C SER A 273 11.24 7.28 -27.95
N ASN A 274 11.24 7.24 -29.28
CA ASN A 274 11.71 6.08 -30.04
C ASN A 274 12.74 6.54 -31.08
N LEU A 275 13.76 5.71 -31.30
CA LEU A 275 14.68 5.81 -32.41
C LEU A 275 14.81 4.42 -33.03
N THR A 276 14.44 4.27 -34.29
CA THR A 276 14.47 3.00 -35.02
C THR A 276 15.30 3.15 -36.29
N PHE A 277 16.14 2.16 -36.57
CA PHE A 277 16.87 1.98 -37.82
C PHE A 277 16.50 0.63 -38.43
N GLU A 278 16.01 0.65 -39.66
CA GLU A 278 15.72 -0.55 -40.43
C GLU A 278 16.60 -0.59 -41.67
N GLN A 279 17.13 -1.78 -41.96
CA GLN A 279 17.98 -2.05 -43.11
C GLN A 279 17.57 -3.37 -43.76
N ASP A 280 17.25 -3.31 -45.06
CA ASP A 280 17.24 -4.48 -45.93
C ASP A 280 18.68 -4.90 -46.22
N LEU A 281 19.03 -6.13 -45.84
CA LEU A 281 20.36 -6.71 -46.01
C LEU A 281 20.47 -7.50 -47.33
N GLY A 282 19.40 -7.56 -48.12
CA GLY A 282 19.30 -8.46 -49.27
C GLY A 282 19.01 -9.90 -48.83
N HIS A 283 18.94 -10.84 -49.78
CA HIS A 283 18.72 -12.26 -49.52
C HIS A 283 17.51 -12.54 -48.60
N ASN A 284 16.45 -11.75 -48.74
CA ASN A 284 15.23 -11.82 -47.92
C ASN A 284 15.50 -11.61 -46.41
N MET A 285 16.57 -10.90 -46.06
CA MET A 285 16.95 -10.55 -44.69
C MET A 285 16.76 -9.07 -44.38
N SER A 286 16.26 -8.78 -43.18
CA SER A 286 16.13 -7.41 -42.67
C SER A 286 16.62 -7.33 -41.24
N LEU A 287 17.34 -6.25 -40.93
CA LEU A 287 17.74 -5.87 -39.57
C LEU A 287 16.89 -4.67 -39.13
N SER A 288 16.33 -4.74 -37.92
CA SER A 288 15.66 -3.63 -37.26
C SER A 288 16.29 -3.43 -35.88
N LEU A 289 16.84 -2.24 -35.64
CA LEU A 289 17.38 -1.82 -34.35
C LEU A 289 16.48 -0.71 -33.83
N ALA A 290 15.97 -0.82 -32.61
CA ALA A 290 15.17 0.23 -31.99
C ALA A 290 15.64 0.53 -30.58
N TYR A 291 15.68 1.80 -30.23
CA TYR A 291 15.84 2.31 -28.89
C TYR A 291 14.55 2.99 -28.47
N ASN A 292 14.09 2.66 -27.26
CA ASN A 292 12.89 3.20 -26.64
C ASN A 292 13.26 3.84 -25.30
N PHE A 293 12.72 5.02 -25.05
CA PHE A 293 12.77 5.69 -23.77
C PHE A 293 11.34 5.95 -23.30
N ASN A 294 11.08 5.70 -22.02
CA ASN A 294 9.85 6.12 -21.36
C ASN A 294 10.19 6.69 -19.99
N GLY A 295 9.89 7.98 -19.77
CA GLY A 295 10.09 8.66 -18.49
C GLY A 295 8.75 9.06 -17.88
N GLY A 296 8.33 8.37 -16.82
CA GLY A 296 7.15 8.73 -16.03
C GLY A 296 7.43 9.87 -15.06
N ARG A 297 6.54 10.85 -15.00
CA ARG A 297 6.57 11.99 -14.08
C ARG A 297 5.22 12.17 -13.42
N HIS A 298 5.24 12.73 -12.21
CA HIS A 298 4.04 12.87 -11.38
C HIS A 298 3.28 11.56 -11.20
N LEU A 299 4.03 10.45 -11.15
CA LEU A 299 3.41 9.15 -10.92
C LEU A 299 2.79 9.18 -9.53
N ASN A 300 1.65 8.52 -9.42
CA ASN A 300 1.01 8.38 -8.14
C ASN A 300 1.93 7.62 -7.18
N ARG A 301 2.00 8.09 -5.94
CA ARG A 301 2.81 7.53 -4.88
C ARG A 301 2.00 7.46 -3.59
N PRO A 302 1.63 6.25 -3.13
CA PRO A 302 1.05 6.05 -1.81
C PRO A 302 2.07 6.38 -0.71
N ILE A 303 1.71 7.30 0.18
CA ILE A 303 2.50 7.66 1.37
C ILE A 303 1.54 7.76 2.54
N ASN A 304 1.87 7.13 3.67
CA ASN A 304 1.11 7.26 4.89
C ASN A 304 1.31 8.67 5.46
N ALA A 305 0.34 9.55 5.26
CA ALA A 305 0.38 10.93 5.75
C ALA A 305 0.30 11.00 7.28
N ASN A 306 -0.21 9.95 7.92
CA ASN A 306 -0.28 9.81 9.36
C ASN A 306 0.79 8.88 9.95
N THR A 307 1.96 8.78 9.30
CA THR A 307 3.06 7.90 9.72
C THR A 307 3.60 8.21 11.14
N THR A 308 4.11 7.17 11.79
CA THR A 308 4.75 7.18 13.12
C THR A 308 6.20 7.67 13.06
N ARG A 309 6.66 8.33 14.14
CA ARG A 309 8.07 8.73 14.31
C ARG A 309 8.83 7.76 15.21
N GLY A 310 9.51 6.80 14.59
CA GLY A 310 10.31 5.78 15.27
C GLY A 310 11.39 6.36 16.19
N ASP A 311 12.06 7.45 15.78
CA ASP A 311 13.07 8.13 16.60
C ASP A 311 12.50 8.70 17.90
N LEU A 312 11.25 9.17 17.89
CA LEU A 312 10.57 9.69 19.08
C LEU A 312 9.99 8.58 19.94
N LEU A 313 9.51 7.48 19.35
CA LEU A 313 9.19 6.25 20.09
C LEU A 313 10.39 5.75 20.89
N LEU A 314 11.57 5.70 20.27
CA LEU A 314 12.82 5.31 20.90
C LEU A 314 13.23 6.27 22.02
N LYS A 315 13.18 7.59 21.81
CA LYS A 315 13.50 8.57 22.85
C LYS A 315 12.54 8.50 24.04
N ASN A 316 11.25 8.37 23.78
CA ASN A 316 10.22 8.22 24.82
C ASN A 316 10.43 6.94 25.64
N TRP A 317 10.81 5.85 24.97
CA TRP A 317 11.17 4.60 25.63
C TRP A 317 12.42 4.71 26.49
N GLN A 318 13.47 5.35 26.00
CA GLN A 318 14.69 5.60 26.77
C GLN A 318 14.40 6.44 28.02
N ALA A 319 13.60 7.50 27.89
CA ALA A 319 13.17 8.30 29.04
C ALA A 319 12.40 7.45 30.06
N ALA A 320 11.45 6.63 29.60
CA ALA A 320 10.70 5.74 30.47
C ALA A 320 11.60 4.68 31.16
N LEU A 321 12.52 4.04 30.44
CA LEU A 321 13.46 3.05 31.01
C LEU A 321 14.28 3.60 32.18
N THR A 322 14.62 4.88 32.13
CA THR A 322 15.37 5.55 33.20
C THR A 322 14.51 5.97 34.40
N ASP A 323 13.20 5.82 34.29
CA ASP A 323 12.25 6.05 35.38
C ASP A 323 11.84 4.71 36.03
N SER A 324 12.18 4.54 37.30
CA SER A 324 11.83 3.35 38.08
C SER A 324 10.32 3.14 38.26
N SER A 325 9.50 4.17 38.01
CA SER A 325 8.04 4.09 38.08
C SER A 325 7.38 3.62 36.78
N SER A 326 8.15 3.49 35.68
CA SER A 326 7.62 3.09 34.38
C SER A 326 7.64 1.56 34.18
N ASN A 327 6.65 1.04 33.45
CA ASN A 327 6.59 -0.36 32.99
C ASN A 327 7.15 -0.51 31.55
N ALA A 328 8.31 0.10 31.27
CA ALA A 328 8.86 0.19 29.90
C ALA A 328 9.63 -1.07 29.41
N ALA A 329 9.67 -2.15 30.20
CA ALA A 329 10.53 -3.31 29.93
C ALA A 329 10.21 -4.07 28.62
N SER A 330 8.98 -3.95 28.12
CA SER A 330 8.52 -4.70 26.93
C SER A 330 8.91 -4.06 25.59
N GLY A 331 9.50 -2.86 25.59
CA GLY A 331 9.99 -2.18 24.38
C GLY A 331 9.25 -0.88 24.05
N PRO A 332 9.68 -0.18 22.97
CA PRO A 332 9.25 1.20 22.69
C PRO A 332 7.76 1.36 22.35
N LEU A 333 7.09 0.30 21.90
CA LEU A 333 5.66 0.30 21.61
C LEU A 333 4.79 0.18 22.86
N PHE A 334 5.36 -0.29 23.97
CA PHE A 334 4.63 -0.64 25.18
C PHE A 334 4.90 0.32 26.33
N VAL A 335 5.59 1.44 26.07
CA VAL A 335 5.81 2.51 27.05
C VAL A 335 4.45 2.94 27.63
N GLY A 336 4.37 3.00 28.96
CA GLY A 336 3.16 3.39 29.67
C GLY A 336 1.99 2.40 29.53
N GLY A 337 2.25 1.13 29.20
CA GLY A 337 1.28 0.04 29.36
C GLY A 337 1.12 -0.34 30.83
N GLY A 338 -0.10 -0.25 31.38
CA GLY A 338 -0.40 -0.62 32.77
C GLY A 338 -0.90 0.56 33.62
N ALA A 339 -0.52 0.59 34.92
CA ALA A 339 -1.14 1.46 35.93
C ALA A 339 -0.77 2.96 35.86
N ALA A 340 0.33 3.32 35.17
CA ALA A 340 0.78 4.71 35.00
C ALA A 340 1.09 5.02 33.52
N PRO A 341 0.23 5.79 32.82
CA PRO A 341 0.39 6.06 31.39
C PRO A 341 1.31 7.27 31.08
N CYS A 342 1.97 7.85 32.06
CA CYS A 342 2.98 8.90 31.89
C CYS A 342 3.86 9.05 33.14
N GLY A 343 4.96 9.78 33.02
CA GLY A 343 5.85 10.15 34.12
C GLY A 343 6.97 11.08 33.68
N VAL A 344 7.88 11.37 34.60
CA VAL A 344 9.07 12.19 34.35
C VAL A 344 10.25 11.47 34.96
N ASN A 345 11.29 11.22 34.14
CA ASN A 345 12.47 10.52 34.62
C ASN A 345 13.31 11.39 35.58
N PRO A 346 14.30 10.82 36.29
CA PRO A 346 15.14 11.58 37.22
C PRO A 346 15.91 12.75 36.59
N SER A 347 16.11 12.76 35.27
CA SER A 347 16.74 13.87 34.54
C SER A 347 15.77 14.99 34.14
N GLY A 348 14.48 14.89 34.51
CA GLY A 348 13.45 15.86 34.16
C GLY A 348 12.87 15.70 32.75
N GLN A 349 13.13 14.57 32.07
CA GLN A 349 12.56 14.30 30.76
C GLN A 349 11.20 13.59 30.91
N PRO A 350 10.12 14.15 30.34
CA PRO A 350 8.81 13.51 30.37
C PRO A 350 8.78 12.29 29.46
N TRP A 351 8.02 11.28 29.86
CA TRP A 351 7.63 10.15 29.03
C TRP A 351 6.13 9.92 29.16
N VAL A 352 5.53 9.43 28.08
CA VAL A 352 4.08 9.23 27.97
C VAL A 352 3.79 7.91 27.28
N SER A 353 2.60 7.36 27.52
CA SER A 353 2.18 6.12 26.90
C SER A 353 2.26 6.26 25.38
N ALA A 354 3.03 5.36 24.73
CA ALA A 354 3.20 5.39 23.28
C ALA A 354 1.84 5.33 22.58
N ALA A 355 0.93 4.51 23.09
CA ALA A 355 -0.43 4.40 22.56
C ALA A 355 -1.26 5.68 22.78
N LEU A 356 -1.12 6.38 23.92
CA LEU A 356 -1.81 7.65 24.19
C LEU A 356 -1.43 8.74 23.19
N VAL A 357 -0.15 8.85 22.83
CA VAL A 357 0.32 9.79 21.79
C VAL A 357 0.23 9.22 20.37
N ASN A 358 -0.65 8.23 20.17
CA ASN A 358 -0.87 7.53 18.91
C ASN A 358 0.43 7.10 18.23
N PHE A 359 1.38 6.58 19.00
CA PHE A 359 2.71 6.16 18.58
C PHE A 359 3.52 7.25 17.86
N PHE A 360 3.35 8.51 18.29
CA PHE A 360 3.99 9.69 17.70
C PHE A 360 3.65 9.87 16.21
N ARG A 361 2.36 9.72 15.88
CA ARG A 361 1.81 10.07 14.56
C ARG A 361 1.52 11.57 14.44
N THR A 362 1.56 12.08 13.21
CA THR A 362 1.23 13.48 12.87
C THR A 362 -0.14 13.94 13.39
N SER A 363 -1.11 13.02 13.48
CA SER A 363 -2.44 13.21 14.08
C SER A 363 -2.44 13.68 15.53
N GLY A 364 -1.35 13.44 16.28
CA GLY A 364 -1.28 13.73 17.70
C GLY A 364 -1.93 12.65 18.56
N MET A 365 -2.60 13.07 19.63
CA MET A 365 -3.16 12.19 20.67
C MET A 365 -4.20 11.21 20.14
N ASN A 366 -4.15 9.96 20.62
CA ASN A 366 -5.18 8.96 20.35
C ASN A 366 -6.45 9.30 21.16
N PRO A 367 -7.56 9.68 20.51
CA PRO A 367 -8.75 10.13 21.22
C PRO A 367 -9.43 9.02 22.01
N ALA A 368 -9.29 7.76 21.59
CA ALA A 368 -9.91 6.66 22.29
C ALA A 368 -9.21 6.42 23.64
N ILE A 369 -7.89 6.31 23.64
CA ILE A 369 -7.13 6.14 24.88
C ILE A 369 -7.30 7.37 25.77
N ALA A 370 -7.30 8.56 25.17
CA ALA A 370 -7.51 9.79 25.93
C ALA A 370 -8.89 9.84 26.62
N ALA A 371 -9.96 9.41 25.94
CA ALA A 371 -11.30 9.32 26.51
C ALA A 371 -11.34 8.41 27.75
N ALA A 372 -10.62 7.28 27.72
CA ALA A 372 -10.55 6.33 28.81
C ALA A 372 -9.85 6.89 30.07
N LEU A 373 -9.06 7.96 29.94
CA LEU A 373 -8.35 8.59 31.06
C LEU A 373 -9.15 9.74 31.71
N ILE A 374 -10.19 10.25 31.06
CA ILE A 374 -11.01 11.34 31.59
C ILE A 374 -11.74 10.86 32.85
N GLY A 375 -11.68 11.65 33.92
CA GLY A 375 -12.27 11.31 35.22
C GLY A 375 -11.50 10.26 36.02
N THR A 376 -10.35 9.79 35.53
CA THR A 376 -9.47 8.86 36.26
C THR A 376 -8.33 9.62 36.97
N PRO A 377 -7.66 9.01 37.96
CA PRO A 377 -6.46 9.60 38.58
C PRO A 377 -5.33 9.91 37.58
N ALA A 378 -5.30 9.21 36.44
CA ALA A 378 -4.31 9.39 35.38
C ALA A 378 -4.67 10.50 34.38
N GLN A 379 -5.75 11.27 34.59
CA GLN A 379 -6.16 12.36 33.70
C GLN A 379 -5.05 13.40 33.48
N GLY A 380 -4.17 13.62 34.45
CA GLY A 380 -3.01 14.52 34.33
C GLY A 380 -2.08 14.17 33.16
N CYS A 381 -2.01 12.89 32.77
CA CYS A 381 -1.21 12.43 31.64
C CYS A 381 -1.68 12.99 30.29
N LEU A 382 -2.91 13.48 30.18
CA LEU A 382 -3.38 14.14 28.97
C LEU A 382 -2.65 15.47 28.73
N GLN A 383 -2.33 16.22 29.78
CA GLN A 383 -1.58 17.47 29.66
C GLN A 383 -0.11 17.21 29.34
N GLU A 384 0.50 16.20 29.97
CA GLU A 384 1.87 15.80 29.64
C GLU A 384 1.99 15.29 28.19
N ALA A 385 1.02 14.50 27.73
CA ALA A 385 0.96 14.07 26.34
C ALA A 385 0.86 15.24 25.37
N LEU A 386 0.06 16.27 25.67
CA LEU A 386 0.01 17.49 24.85
C LEU A 386 1.37 18.22 24.82
N GLY A 387 2.06 18.32 25.95
CA GLY A 387 3.39 18.92 26.03
C GLY A 387 4.43 18.17 25.20
N VAL A 388 4.46 16.84 25.31
CA VAL A 388 5.35 15.97 24.52
C VAL A 388 5.04 16.07 23.02
N LEU A 389 3.76 16.05 22.64
CA LEU A 389 3.34 16.21 21.24
C LEU A 389 3.73 17.59 20.68
N GLN A 390 3.52 18.65 21.46
CA GLN A 390 3.91 20.01 21.06
C GLN A 390 5.42 20.13 20.84
N ALA A 391 6.23 19.58 21.77
CA ALA A 391 7.68 19.57 21.65
C ALA A 391 8.18 18.76 20.43
N GLY A 392 7.44 17.72 20.05
CA GLY A 392 7.70 16.92 18.85
C GLY A 392 7.21 17.56 17.54
N GLY A 393 6.51 18.70 17.59
CA GLY A 393 5.94 19.36 16.41
C GLY A 393 4.68 18.68 15.85
N PHE A 394 3.98 17.91 16.67
CA PHE A 394 2.75 17.21 16.30
C PHE A 394 1.50 18.07 16.53
N SER A 395 0.38 17.64 15.93
CA SER A 395 -0.91 18.28 16.18
C SER A 395 -1.29 18.20 17.66
N THR A 396 -1.55 19.35 18.26
CA THR A 396 -2.16 19.49 19.60
C THR A 396 -3.65 19.83 19.52
N ALA A 397 -4.25 19.73 18.32
CA ALA A 397 -5.66 20.05 18.10
C ALA A 397 -6.59 19.12 18.89
N CYS A 398 -6.15 17.88 19.16
CA CYS A 398 -6.87 16.95 20.02
C CYS A 398 -6.64 17.28 21.50
N ASN A 399 -7.50 18.11 22.10
CA ASN A 399 -7.45 18.44 23.52
C ASN A 399 -8.80 18.13 24.22
N PRO A 400 -8.98 16.90 24.73
CA PRO A 400 -10.22 16.47 25.36
C PRO A 400 -10.61 17.30 26.59
N LEU A 401 -9.63 17.89 27.28
CA LEU A 401 -9.84 18.65 28.50
C LEU A 401 -10.32 20.09 28.25
N ALA A 402 -9.94 20.69 27.13
CA ALA A 402 -10.29 22.08 26.80
C ALA A 402 -11.40 22.20 25.75
N SER A 403 -11.38 21.36 24.70
CA SER A 403 -12.26 21.46 23.53
C SER A 403 -13.04 20.18 23.23
N GLY A 404 -13.07 19.25 24.19
CA GLY A 404 -13.58 17.90 23.94
C GLY A 404 -12.82 17.22 22.80
N PHE A 405 -13.49 16.35 22.05
CA PHE A 405 -12.87 15.60 20.94
C PHE A 405 -12.82 16.35 19.61
N THR A 406 -13.18 17.64 19.59
CA THR A 406 -13.09 18.47 18.39
C THR A 406 -11.63 18.56 17.93
N GLY A 407 -11.37 18.30 16.64
CA GLY A 407 -10.00 18.33 16.08
C GLY A 407 -9.17 17.07 16.35
N CYS A 408 -9.71 16.09 17.07
CA CYS A 408 -9.07 14.79 17.22
C CYS A 408 -9.11 13.98 15.92
N VAL A 409 -8.11 13.12 15.73
CA VAL A 409 -8.01 12.25 14.55
C VAL A 409 -7.91 10.81 15.05
N PRO A 410 -8.98 10.01 14.92
CA PRO A 410 -9.05 8.66 15.48
C PRO A 410 -8.42 7.59 14.58
N PHE A 411 -7.77 8.00 13.48
CA PHE A 411 -7.25 7.09 12.47
C PHE A 411 -5.81 6.67 12.78
N SER A 412 -5.51 5.42 12.43
CA SER A 412 -4.14 4.90 12.42
C SER A 412 -3.43 5.38 11.15
N ASP A 413 -3.25 4.53 10.15
CA ASP A 413 -2.65 4.90 8.88
C ASP A 413 -3.65 5.66 8.00
N MET A 414 -3.16 6.67 7.29
CA MET A 414 -3.88 7.38 6.24
C MET A 414 -3.01 7.42 5.00
N ASP A 415 -3.08 6.35 4.21
CA ASP A 415 -2.36 6.23 2.94
C ASP A 415 -2.94 7.21 1.92
N ALA A 416 -2.19 8.29 1.69
CA ALA A 416 -2.54 9.35 0.78
C ALA A 416 -1.72 9.27 -0.51
N ASN A 417 -2.34 9.76 -1.58
CA ASN A 417 -1.80 9.70 -2.92
C ASN A 417 -1.12 11.03 -3.27
N PHE A 418 0.18 10.97 -3.50
CA PHE A 418 1.00 12.10 -3.91
C PHE A 418 1.42 11.94 -5.37
N SER A 419 1.52 13.04 -6.11
CA SER A 419 1.97 13.09 -7.50
C SER A 419 3.49 13.37 -7.60
N ASN A 420 4.27 12.69 -6.75
CA ASN A 420 5.73 12.89 -6.64
C ASN A 420 6.56 11.64 -6.97
N GLY A 421 5.94 10.59 -7.52
CA GLY A 421 6.63 9.41 -8.02
C GLY A 421 7.22 9.63 -9.42
N SER A 422 8.22 8.81 -9.77
CA SER A 422 8.90 8.87 -11.05
C SER A 422 9.40 7.51 -11.53
N SER A 423 9.45 7.33 -12.85
CA SER A 423 10.07 6.17 -13.48
C SER A 423 10.91 6.56 -14.68
N VAL A 424 11.85 5.70 -15.03
CA VAL A 424 12.63 5.78 -16.26
C VAL A 424 12.88 4.39 -16.80
N TYR A 425 12.58 4.21 -18.08
CA TYR A 425 12.79 2.99 -18.83
C TYR A 425 13.67 3.29 -20.04
N HIS A 426 14.70 2.48 -20.21
CA HIS A 426 15.50 2.38 -21.42
C HIS A 426 15.31 0.99 -22.01
N GLY A 427 15.00 0.91 -23.30
CA GLY A 427 14.84 -0.34 -24.02
C GLY A 427 15.63 -0.30 -25.31
N PHE A 428 16.37 -1.36 -25.59
CA PHE A 428 17.01 -1.56 -26.89
C PHE A 428 16.56 -2.89 -27.46
N THR A 429 16.04 -2.90 -28.68
CA THR A 429 15.65 -4.12 -29.40
C THR A 429 16.45 -4.25 -30.68
N ALA A 430 16.94 -5.46 -30.93
CA ALA A 430 17.58 -5.85 -32.18
C ALA A 430 16.84 -7.06 -32.75
N ASN A 431 16.28 -6.90 -33.93
CA ASN A 431 15.52 -7.94 -34.63
C ASN A 431 16.20 -8.25 -35.96
N LEU A 432 16.63 -9.49 -36.13
CA LEU A 432 17.10 -10.03 -37.40
C LEU A 432 16.04 -10.99 -37.93
N LYS A 433 15.48 -10.67 -39.09
CA LYS A 433 14.45 -11.48 -39.73
C LYS A 433 14.94 -11.97 -41.08
N LYS A 434 14.77 -13.26 -41.33
CA LYS A 434 14.95 -13.92 -42.63
C LYS A 434 13.60 -14.50 -43.06
N ARG A 435 13.05 -14.05 -44.19
CA ARG A 435 11.87 -14.69 -44.77
C ARG A 435 12.26 -16.03 -45.41
N PHE A 436 11.31 -16.96 -45.53
CA PHE A 436 11.57 -18.26 -46.12
C PHE A 436 12.16 -18.16 -47.53
N SER A 437 13.39 -18.64 -47.67
CA SER A 437 14.06 -18.89 -48.94
C SER A 437 15.20 -19.87 -48.69
N GLU A 438 15.58 -20.63 -49.70
CA GLU A 438 16.70 -21.59 -49.61
C GLU A 438 16.59 -22.51 -48.39
N HIS A 439 15.38 -23.01 -48.11
CA HIS A 439 15.05 -23.98 -47.05
C HIS A 439 14.88 -23.45 -45.62
N TYR A 440 15.07 -22.15 -45.37
CA TYR A 440 14.95 -21.62 -44.01
C TYR A 440 14.32 -20.24 -43.89
N GLU A 441 13.63 -20.06 -42.77
CA GLU A 441 13.25 -18.76 -42.21
C GLU A 441 13.61 -18.70 -40.73
N PHE A 442 13.86 -17.50 -40.23
CA PHE A 442 14.03 -17.30 -38.80
C PHE A 442 13.74 -15.86 -38.38
N LEU A 443 13.46 -15.70 -37.09
CA LEU A 443 13.42 -14.44 -36.37
C LEU A 443 14.31 -14.60 -35.12
N ALA A 444 15.34 -13.77 -35.04
CA ALA A 444 16.12 -13.59 -33.82
C ALA A 444 15.80 -12.20 -33.26
N SER A 445 15.31 -12.16 -32.02
CA SER A 445 14.97 -10.93 -31.32
C SER A 445 15.75 -10.86 -30.02
N TYR A 446 16.52 -9.80 -29.84
CA TYR A 446 17.18 -9.47 -28.59
C TYR A 446 16.60 -8.19 -28.04
N THR A 447 16.26 -8.18 -26.75
CA THR A 447 15.82 -7.00 -26.01
C THR A 447 16.73 -6.83 -24.80
N TRP A 448 17.36 -5.67 -24.70
CA TRP A 448 17.90 -5.15 -23.46
C TRP A 448 16.91 -4.16 -22.86
N SER A 449 16.72 -4.21 -21.54
CA SER A 449 15.92 -3.21 -20.85
C SER A 449 16.57 -2.76 -19.54
N HIS A 450 16.28 -1.53 -19.14
CA HIS A 450 16.60 -1.00 -17.83
C HIS A 450 15.47 -0.10 -17.35
N ALA A 451 14.72 -0.58 -16.36
CA ALA A 451 13.67 0.15 -15.68
C ALA A 451 14.10 0.53 -14.26
N ILE A 452 13.96 1.79 -13.90
CA ILE A 452 14.18 2.33 -12.55
C ILE A 452 12.92 3.10 -12.15
N ASP A 453 12.38 2.82 -10.98
CA ASP A 453 11.23 3.52 -10.41
C ASP A 453 11.37 3.70 -8.89
N ASP A 454 10.51 4.57 -8.34
CA ASP A 454 10.34 4.78 -6.89
C ASP A 454 8.87 4.58 -6.44
N SER A 455 7.99 4.33 -7.40
CA SER A 455 6.58 4.01 -7.24
C SER A 455 6.14 3.22 -8.47
N THR A 456 5.75 1.96 -8.26
CA THR A 456 5.55 0.99 -9.35
C THR A 456 4.08 0.84 -9.78
N ASP A 457 3.11 0.92 -8.86
CA ASP A 457 1.67 0.73 -9.16
C ASP A 457 0.74 1.33 -8.09
N LEU A 458 -0.55 1.44 -8.43
CA LEU A 458 -1.70 1.92 -7.65
C LEU A 458 -2.33 0.86 -6.71
N GLN A 459 -2.10 -0.45 -6.91
CA GLN A 459 -2.89 -1.52 -6.27
C GLN A 459 -2.14 -2.48 -5.32
N SER A 460 -0.89 -2.21 -4.92
CA SER A 460 -0.06 -3.21 -4.21
C SER A 460 0.80 -2.59 -3.10
N PRO A 461 1.22 -3.34 -2.05
CA PRO A 461 1.64 -2.82 -0.74
C PRO A 461 3.11 -2.35 -0.75
N LEU A 462 3.46 -1.52 -1.72
CA LEU A 462 4.77 -0.88 -1.89
C LEU A 462 4.74 0.55 -1.36
N ALA A 463 4.05 0.76 -0.24
CA ALA A 463 4.32 1.93 0.59
C ALA A 463 5.83 1.96 0.87
N PRO A 464 6.44 3.16 0.92
CA PRO A 464 7.86 3.26 1.19
C PRO A 464 8.21 2.64 2.55
N GLN A 465 9.42 2.08 2.68
CA GLN A 465 9.93 1.62 3.97
C GLN A 465 9.86 2.71 5.03
N ASP A 466 10.03 3.97 4.63
CA ASP A 466 9.86 5.14 5.48
C ASP A 466 9.08 6.22 4.71
N SER A 467 7.90 6.57 5.22
CA SER A 467 7.02 7.58 4.63
C SER A 467 7.59 9.00 4.68
N PHE A 468 8.60 9.29 5.53
CA PHE A 468 9.30 10.57 5.57
C PHE A 468 10.39 10.69 4.51
N PHE A 469 10.97 9.56 4.08
CA PHE A 469 12.05 9.52 3.09
C PHE A 469 11.69 8.62 1.91
N PRO A 470 10.56 8.88 1.24
CA PRO A 470 10.07 7.97 0.21
C PRO A 470 11.06 7.90 -0.97
N SER A 471 11.82 8.95 -1.27
CA SER A 471 12.84 8.94 -2.34
C SER A 471 13.90 7.81 -2.22
N LEU A 472 14.07 7.21 -1.04
CA LEU A 472 14.97 6.07 -0.82
C LEU A 472 14.51 4.78 -1.49
N GLU A 473 13.24 4.68 -1.93
CA GLU A 473 12.73 3.53 -2.68
C GLU A 473 13.22 3.48 -4.14
N ARG A 474 13.93 4.51 -4.62
CA ARG A 474 14.37 4.56 -6.01
C ARG A 474 15.37 3.45 -6.31
N SER A 475 14.95 2.45 -7.09
CA SER A 475 15.73 1.25 -7.40
C SER A 475 15.39 0.70 -8.78
N ASN A 476 16.02 -0.41 -9.16
CA ASN A 476 15.58 -1.17 -10.33
C ASN A 476 14.13 -1.61 -10.11
N SER A 477 13.28 -1.36 -11.10
CA SER A 477 11.87 -1.70 -11.06
C SER A 477 11.68 -3.21 -10.94
N LEU A 478 10.58 -3.62 -10.28
CA LEU A 478 10.13 -5.03 -10.28
C LEU A 478 9.79 -5.53 -11.70
N PHE A 479 9.57 -4.61 -12.64
CA PHE A 479 9.36 -4.91 -14.06
C PHE A 479 10.66 -4.91 -14.89
N ASP A 480 11.82 -4.69 -14.27
CA ASP A 480 13.10 -4.72 -14.97
C ASP A 480 13.46 -6.16 -15.40
N GLN A 481 13.57 -6.37 -16.71
CA GLN A 481 14.06 -7.62 -17.28
C GLN A 481 15.21 -7.33 -18.22
N ARG A 482 16.41 -7.29 -17.64
CA ARG A 482 17.65 -6.78 -18.26
C ARG A 482 17.93 -7.34 -19.65
N HIS A 483 17.76 -8.64 -19.83
CA HIS A 483 18.06 -9.32 -21.08
C HIS A 483 16.94 -10.30 -21.42
N ARG A 484 16.51 -10.27 -22.68
CA ARG A 484 15.64 -11.28 -23.26
C ARG A 484 16.05 -11.56 -24.69
N PHE A 485 16.27 -12.82 -25.02
CA PHE A 485 16.55 -13.30 -26.35
C PHE A 485 15.52 -14.34 -26.74
N VAL A 486 14.90 -14.18 -27.89
CA VAL A 486 13.95 -15.13 -28.47
C VAL A 486 14.42 -15.46 -29.89
N PHE A 487 14.60 -16.73 -30.16
CA PHE A 487 14.86 -17.25 -31.50
C PHE A 487 13.74 -18.20 -31.91
N SER A 488 13.16 -17.95 -33.07
CA SER A 488 12.28 -18.90 -33.75
C SER A 488 12.79 -19.12 -35.17
N GLY A 489 12.76 -20.37 -35.62
CA GLY A 489 13.15 -20.71 -36.98
C GLY A 489 12.36 -21.87 -37.52
N VAL A 490 12.38 -22.03 -38.83
CA VAL A 490 11.91 -23.22 -39.54
C VAL A 490 12.96 -23.58 -40.56
N TYR A 491 13.44 -24.82 -40.52
CA TYR A 491 14.36 -25.39 -41.50
C TYR A 491 13.72 -26.63 -42.13
N GLN A 492 13.74 -26.70 -43.46
CA GLN A 492 13.22 -27.84 -44.22
C GLN A 492 14.35 -28.53 -44.97
N THR A 493 14.69 -29.78 -44.63
CA THR A 493 15.82 -30.50 -45.25
C THR A 493 15.66 -30.74 -46.75
N GLY A 494 14.43 -30.63 -47.27
CA GLY A 494 14.13 -30.91 -48.67
C GLY A 494 14.38 -32.37 -49.03
N LYS A 495 14.55 -32.63 -50.33
CA LYS A 495 14.83 -33.97 -50.86
C LYS A 495 16.33 -34.15 -51.06
N LEU A 496 16.96 -34.99 -50.25
CA LEU A 496 18.41 -35.26 -50.34
C LEU A 496 18.73 -36.10 -51.59
N SER A 497 19.87 -35.82 -52.24
CA SER A 497 20.37 -36.58 -53.40
C SER A 497 21.01 -37.93 -53.01
N GLY A 498 20.96 -38.93 -53.90
CA GLY A 498 21.53 -40.27 -53.70
C GLY A 498 20.50 -41.40 -53.58
N GLU A 499 20.96 -42.64 -53.45
CA GLU A 499 20.13 -43.85 -53.33
C GLU A 499 20.55 -44.66 -52.10
N GLY A 500 19.84 -44.49 -50.97
CA GLY A 500 20.16 -45.19 -49.73
C GLY A 500 19.27 -44.81 -48.55
N PHE A 501 19.38 -45.59 -47.47
CA PHE A 501 18.57 -45.44 -46.24
C PHE A 501 18.61 -44.01 -45.67
N ALA A 502 19.79 -43.37 -45.66
CA ALA A 502 19.96 -41.99 -45.18
C ALA A 502 19.09 -40.98 -45.92
N ARG A 503 18.85 -41.15 -47.24
CA ARG A 503 17.94 -40.29 -48.01
C ARG A 503 16.50 -40.46 -47.53
N HIS A 504 16.04 -41.71 -47.35
CA HIS A 504 14.67 -41.98 -46.90
C HIS A 504 14.45 -41.50 -45.47
N LEU A 505 15.46 -41.64 -44.61
CA LEU A 505 15.36 -41.23 -43.22
C LEU A 505 15.43 -39.71 -43.04
N LEU A 506 16.27 -38.98 -43.78
CA LEU A 506 16.59 -37.57 -43.50
C LEU A 506 15.94 -36.56 -44.47
N SER A 507 15.27 -37.02 -45.53
CA SER A 507 14.53 -36.13 -46.45
C SER A 507 13.19 -35.68 -45.86
N ASN A 508 12.75 -34.47 -46.22
CA ASN A 508 11.46 -33.88 -45.85
C ASN A 508 11.25 -33.68 -44.34
N TRP A 509 12.33 -33.55 -43.57
CA TRP A 509 12.23 -33.14 -42.18
C TRP A 509 12.00 -31.64 -42.10
N THR A 510 11.10 -31.25 -41.21
CA THR A 510 10.94 -29.87 -40.78
C THR A 510 11.38 -29.76 -39.34
N VAL A 511 12.33 -28.87 -39.07
CA VAL A 511 12.83 -28.58 -37.72
C VAL A 511 12.44 -27.14 -37.41
N ALA A 512 11.68 -26.95 -36.33
CA ALA A 512 11.17 -25.64 -35.93
C ALA A 512 11.59 -25.29 -34.49
N PRO A 513 12.84 -24.85 -34.27
CA PRO A 513 13.29 -24.48 -32.93
C PRO A 513 12.58 -23.22 -32.44
N LEU A 514 12.26 -23.23 -31.14
CA LEU A 514 11.87 -22.06 -30.37
C LEU A 514 12.72 -22.03 -29.11
N ILE A 515 13.53 -20.99 -28.96
CA ILE A 515 14.49 -20.85 -27.87
C ILE A 515 14.26 -19.49 -27.22
N GLU A 516 14.15 -19.48 -25.90
CA GLU A 516 14.04 -18.26 -25.09
C GLU A 516 15.07 -18.27 -23.96
N PHE A 517 15.87 -17.21 -23.88
CA PHE A 517 16.73 -16.93 -22.75
C PHE A 517 16.32 -15.59 -22.16
N ALA A 518 16.19 -15.53 -20.83
CA ALA A 518 15.90 -14.27 -20.16
C ALA A 518 16.61 -14.18 -18.82
N SER A 519 16.99 -12.97 -18.43
CA SER A 519 17.46 -12.70 -17.08
C SER A 519 16.30 -12.79 -16.08
N GLY A 520 16.64 -13.03 -14.81
CA GLY A 520 15.70 -12.90 -13.70
C GLY A 520 15.19 -11.47 -13.54
N ARG A 521 14.09 -11.32 -12.78
CA ARG A 521 13.53 -10.03 -12.40
C ARG A 521 13.93 -9.68 -10.96
N PRO A 522 14.15 -8.40 -10.64
CA PRO A 522 14.33 -7.97 -9.25
C PRO A 522 13.13 -8.35 -8.40
N PHE A 523 13.38 -8.58 -7.12
CA PHE A 523 12.34 -8.77 -6.11
C PHE A 523 12.79 -8.11 -4.79
N ASN A 524 11.81 -7.69 -3.99
CA ASN A 524 12.06 -7.12 -2.68
C ASN A 524 12.10 -8.22 -1.62
N ILE A 525 13.07 -8.15 -0.72
CA ILE A 525 13.12 -8.99 0.48
C ILE A 525 12.45 -8.20 1.61
N ILE A 526 11.39 -8.77 2.17
CA ILE A 526 10.64 -8.17 3.28
C ILE A 526 10.78 -9.05 4.52
N THR A 527 10.89 -8.45 5.71
CA THR A 527 10.97 -9.22 6.96
C THR A 527 9.61 -9.80 7.37
N GLY A 528 8.51 -9.24 6.86
CA GLY A 528 7.15 -9.60 7.26
C GLY A 528 6.77 -9.06 8.64
N ASN A 529 7.67 -8.32 9.30
CA ASN A 529 7.47 -7.74 10.61
C ASN A 529 7.55 -6.20 10.55
N PRO A 530 6.84 -5.48 11.43
CA PRO A 530 6.82 -4.02 11.47
C PRO A 530 8.07 -3.42 12.16
N ASP A 531 9.25 -3.95 11.87
CA ASP A 531 10.52 -3.63 12.57
C ASP A 531 11.03 -2.20 12.27
N ASN A 532 10.52 -1.59 11.20
CA ASN A 532 10.79 -0.20 10.82
C ASN A 532 9.90 0.82 11.59
N PHE A 533 9.13 0.36 12.58
CA PHE A 533 8.16 1.16 13.34
C PHE A 533 7.05 1.80 12.49
N GLN A 534 6.88 1.42 11.22
CA GLN A 534 5.81 1.93 10.34
C GLN A 534 4.52 1.11 10.40
N PHE A 535 4.48 0.08 11.27
CA PHE A 535 3.32 -0.80 11.50
C PHE A 535 2.74 -1.49 10.26
N SER A 536 3.54 -1.60 9.20
CA SER A 536 3.19 -2.35 8.01
C SER A 536 4.16 -3.52 7.78
N PRO A 537 3.67 -4.78 7.77
CA PRO A 537 4.51 -5.96 7.54
C PRO A 537 5.10 -6.01 6.13
N SER A 538 4.56 -5.22 5.19
CA SER A 538 5.08 -5.15 3.81
C SER A 538 6.21 -4.13 3.62
N THR A 539 6.44 -3.27 4.62
CA THR A 539 7.43 -2.19 4.55
C THR A 539 8.74 -2.51 5.26
N GLY A 540 8.74 -3.49 6.17
CA GLY A 540 9.95 -3.97 6.84
C GLY A 540 10.96 -4.55 5.85
N ARG A 541 12.24 -4.20 6.02
CA ARG A 541 13.38 -4.71 5.23
C ARG A 541 14.46 -5.22 6.18
N PRO A 542 15.22 -6.27 5.79
CA PRO A 542 16.30 -6.78 6.62
C PRO A 542 17.35 -5.70 6.91
N ASN A 543 17.84 -5.66 8.15
CA ASN A 543 18.98 -4.83 8.50
C ASN A 543 20.25 -5.38 7.84
N VAL A 544 20.99 -4.52 7.14
CA VAL A 544 22.31 -4.88 6.61
C VAL A 544 23.33 -4.65 7.72
N VAL A 545 23.71 -5.72 8.43
CA VAL A 545 24.78 -5.68 9.43
C VAL A 545 26.12 -6.12 8.83
N PRO A 546 27.26 -5.56 9.27
CA PRO A 546 28.57 -6.04 8.86
C PRO A 546 28.74 -7.54 9.18
N ALA A 547 29.43 -8.27 8.30
CA ALA A 547 29.74 -9.68 8.53
C ALA A 547 30.50 -9.87 9.86
N GLY A 548 30.02 -10.77 10.72
CA GLY A 548 30.62 -11.04 12.03
C GLY A 548 30.15 -10.12 13.16
N ALA A 549 29.19 -9.21 12.92
CA ALA A 549 28.51 -8.50 13.99
C ALA A 549 27.86 -9.51 14.96
N PRO A 550 28.05 -9.37 16.28
CA PRO A 550 27.38 -10.24 17.24
C PRO A 550 25.87 -10.08 17.09
N ASN A 551 25.12 -11.19 17.24
CA ASN A 551 23.67 -11.15 17.40
C ASN A 551 23.33 -10.31 18.63
N VAL A 552 23.10 -9.03 18.42
CA VAL A 552 22.44 -8.15 19.36
C VAL A 552 20.98 -8.22 18.95
N GLY A 553 20.06 -8.52 19.88
CA GLY A 553 18.63 -8.77 19.59
C GLY A 553 17.84 -7.62 18.92
N CYS A 554 18.51 -6.64 18.33
CA CYS A 554 17.99 -5.62 17.42
C CYS A 554 18.30 -5.92 15.93
N GLY A 555 18.85 -7.09 15.60
CA GLY A 555 19.14 -7.54 14.23
C GLY A 555 19.69 -8.95 14.20
#